data_AF-A0A1B0D6E7-F1
#
_entry.id   AF-A0A1B0D6E7-F1
#
_cell.length_a   1.000
_cell.length_b   1.000
_cell.length_c   1.000
_cell.angle_alpha   90.00
_cell.angle_beta   90.00
_cell.angle_gamma   90.00
#
_symmetry.space_group_name_H-M   'P 1'
#
loop_
_entity.id
_entity.type
_entity.pdbx_description
1 polymer ?
#
loop_
_entity_poly.entity_id
_entity_poly.type
_entity_poly.pdbx_seq_one_letter_code
_entity_poly.pdbx_strand_id
1 'polypeptide(L)'
;PSPKYLWFPVILRAAFLPLFLFCNYKPLGIERILPVYITNDWAYWAIAIVMSFSSGYLSSLAMMYTSKYVEPRYAVTAGMFAAAMLITGIFSGILFSMVFPILVERITW
;
A
#
# COMPACT_ATOMS: atom_id res chain seq x y z
N PRO A 1 -2.09 -17.93 -1.32
CA PRO A 1 -2.74 -17.93 0.01
C PRO A 1 -4.22 -18.28 -0.18
N SER A 2 -4.83 -19.06 0.71
CA SER A 2 -6.26 -19.36 0.58
C SER A 2 -7.09 -18.07 0.64
N PRO A 3 -8.20 -17.95 -0.10
CA PRO A 3 -9.02 -16.74 -0.18
C PRO A 3 -9.40 -16.15 1.19
N LYS A 4 -9.63 -17.02 2.18
CA LYS A 4 -9.97 -16.65 3.57
C LYS A 4 -8.85 -15.90 4.32
N TYR A 5 -7.59 -16.10 3.95
CA TYR A 5 -6.43 -15.47 4.60
C TYR A 5 -5.82 -14.34 3.76
N LEU A 6 -6.43 -13.97 2.63
CA LEU A 6 -5.88 -12.94 1.74
C LEU A 6 -5.86 -11.55 2.39
N TRP A 7 -6.83 -11.25 3.26
CA TRP A 7 -6.96 -9.96 3.92
C TRP A 7 -5.80 -9.67 4.90
N PHE A 8 -5.29 -10.70 5.58
CA PHE A 8 -4.22 -10.57 6.57
C PHE A 8 -2.92 -9.97 6.00
N PRO A 9 -2.32 -10.52 4.92
CA PRO A 9 -1.13 -9.92 4.33
C PRO A 9 -1.42 -8.57 3.67
N VAL A 10 -2.67 -8.29 3.25
CA VAL A 10 -3.05 -6.97 2.73
C VAL A 10 -3.02 -5.92 3.85
N ILE A 11 -3.54 -6.22 5.04
CA ILE A 11 -3.47 -5.31 6.19
C ILE A 11 -2.03 -5.16 6.69
N LEU A 12 -1.27 -6.25 6.73
CA LEU A 12 0.14 -6.22 7.12
C LEU A 12 0.95 -5.22 6.28
N ARG A 13 0.54 -4.98 5.01
CA ARG A 13 1.21 -3.99 4.16
C ARG A 13 1.07 -2.55 4.64
N ALA A 14 0.06 -2.22 5.45
CA ALA A 14 -0.04 -0.91 6.06
C ALA A 14 1.17 -0.62 6.97
N ALA A 15 1.84 -1.65 7.50
CA ALA A 15 3.07 -1.49 8.28
C ALA A 15 4.28 -1.03 7.45
N PHE A 16 4.27 -1.24 6.11
CA PHE A 16 5.32 -0.68 5.26
C PHE A 16 5.25 0.85 5.18
N LEU A 17 4.07 1.45 5.39
CA LEU A 17 3.84 2.89 5.31
C LEU A 17 4.66 3.69 6.35
N PRO A 18 4.61 3.40 7.67
CA PRO A 18 5.49 4.03 8.64
C PRO A 18 6.96 3.66 8.42
N LEU A 19 7.26 2.43 7.97
CA LEU A 19 8.62 2.01 7.63
C LEU A 19 9.25 2.92 6.57
N PHE A 20 8.52 3.26 5.51
CA PHE A 20 8.99 4.22 4.49
C PHE A 20 9.14 5.65 5.04
N LEU A 21 8.31 6.06 6.01
CA LEU A 21 8.42 7.36 6.65
C LEU A 21 9.71 7.48 7.50
N PHE A 22 10.12 6.40 8.16
CA PHE A 22 11.35 6.32 8.94
C PHE A 22 12.63 6.15 8.10
N CYS A 23 12.50 5.81 6.81
CA CYS A 23 13.60 5.89 5.84
C CYS A 23 13.98 7.35 5.56
N ASN A 24 15.03 7.56 4.75
CA ASN A 24 15.57 8.86 4.35
C ASN A 24 14.63 9.68 3.41
N TYR A 25 13.36 9.82 3.79
CA TYR A 25 12.39 10.69 3.14
C TYR A 25 12.76 12.15 3.38
N LYS A 26 13.16 12.85 2.30
CA LYS A 26 13.51 14.27 2.31
C LYS A 26 12.44 15.05 1.54
N PRO A 27 11.42 15.61 2.21
CA PRO A 27 10.49 16.52 1.56
C PRO A 27 11.22 17.79 1.10
N LEU A 28 11.01 18.21 -0.15
CA LEU A 28 11.56 19.46 -0.70
C LEU A 28 10.92 20.66 0.01
N GLY A 29 11.71 21.44 0.76
CA GLY A 29 11.26 22.70 1.38
C GLY A 29 10.64 22.60 2.78
N ILE A 30 10.80 21.47 3.49
CA ILE A 30 10.27 21.28 4.86
C ILE A 30 11.41 20.81 5.78
N GLU A 31 11.56 21.44 6.95
CA GLU A 31 12.48 20.96 7.99
C GLU A 31 11.92 19.71 8.67
N ARG A 32 12.61 18.58 8.49
CA ARG A 32 12.22 17.29 9.07
C ARG A 32 12.65 17.23 10.54
N ILE A 33 11.69 17.07 11.44
CA ILE A 33 11.91 16.81 12.87
C ILE A 33 11.91 15.32 13.24
N LEU A 34 11.39 14.44 12.37
CA LEU A 34 11.31 13.01 12.63
C LEU A 34 12.70 12.32 12.48
N PRO A 35 13.20 11.54 13.46
CA PRO A 35 14.49 10.85 13.34
C PRO A 35 14.51 9.85 12.17
N VAL A 36 15.64 9.78 11.45
CA VAL A 36 15.89 8.81 10.38
C VAL A 36 16.54 7.57 11.00
N TYR A 37 15.83 6.45 11.05
CA TYR A 37 16.38 5.18 11.57
C TYR A 37 17.08 4.37 10.48
N ILE A 38 16.65 4.51 9.22
CA ILE A 38 17.21 3.77 8.08
C ILE A 38 17.84 4.78 7.12
N THR A 39 19.16 4.96 7.23
CA THR A 39 19.97 5.83 6.36
C THR A 39 20.54 5.11 5.14
N ASN A 40 20.48 3.77 5.12
CA ASN A 40 21.04 2.96 4.05
C ASN A 40 20.05 2.83 2.87
N ASP A 41 20.43 3.37 1.72
CA ASP A 41 19.63 3.34 0.49
C ASP A 41 19.34 1.91 -0.01
N TRP A 42 20.23 0.94 0.25
CA TRP A 42 20.00 -0.47 -0.09
C TRP A 42 18.86 -1.09 0.73
N ALA A 43 18.72 -0.69 1.99
CA ALA A 43 17.61 -1.15 2.82
C ALA A 43 16.27 -0.59 2.32
N TYR A 44 16.25 0.67 1.88
CA TYR A 44 15.08 1.27 1.23
C TYR A 44 14.69 0.49 -0.04
N TRP A 45 15.66 0.19 -0.91
CA TRP A 45 15.41 -0.60 -2.13
C TRP A 45 14.89 -2.01 -1.82
N ALA A 46 15.45 -2.69 -0.83
CA ALA A 46 14.99 -4.02 -0.43
C ALA A 46 13.52 -3.98 0.04
N ILE A 47 13.15 -3.01 0.87
CA ILE A 47 11.76 -2.84 1.35
C ILE A 47 10.83 -2.49 0.18
N ALA A 48 11.24 -1.62 -0.73
CA ALA A 48 10.48 -1.24 -1.92
C ALA A 48 10.21 -2.44 -2.85
N ILE A 49 11.21 -3.30 -3.06
CA ILE A 49 11.07 -4.54 -3.83
C ILE A 49 10.05 -5.47 -3.16
N VAL A 50 10.19 -5.73 -1.86
CA VAL A 50 9.25 -6.61 -1.13
C VAL A 50 7.82 -6.06 -1.16
N MET A 51 7.66 -4.75 -1.00
CA MET A 51 6.35 -4.09 -1.08
C MET A 51 5.75 -4.20 -2.49
N SER A 52 6.53 -3.98 -3.55
CA SER A 52 6.02 -4.02 -4.93
C SER A 52 5.61 -5.44 -5.35
N PHE A 53 6.44 -6.44 -5.03
CA PHE A 53 6.13 -7.85 -5.31
C PHE A 53 4.88 -8.32 -4.55
N SER A 54 4.80 -8.04 -3.25
CA SER A 54 3.61 -8.39 -2.47
C SER A 54 2.35 -7.67 -2.96
N SER A 55 2.49 -6.42 -3.41
CA SER A 55 1.37 -5.64 -3.98
C SER A 55 0.83 -6.23 -5.26
N GLY A 56 1.70 -6.48 -6.23
CA GLY A 56 1.30 -7.02 -7.53
C GLY A 56 0.65 -8.40 -7.36
N TYR A 57 1.30 -9.29 -6.63
CA TYR A 57 0.83 -10.66 -6.46
C TYR A 57 -0.53 -10.74 -5.74
N LEU A 58 -0.68 -10.04 -4.60
CA LEU A 58 -1.93 -10.09 -3.82
C LEU A 58 -3.10 -9.41 -4.54
N SER A 59 -2.84 -8.32 -5.28
CA SER A 59 -3.87 -7.61 -6.04
C SER A 59 -4.44 -8.48 -7.17
N SER A 60 -3.57 -9.12 -7.96
CA SER A 60 -4.01 -10.06 -9.01
C SER A 60 -4.78 -11.24 -8.44
N LEU A 61 -4.32 -11.77 -7.29
CA LEU A 61 -5.00 -12.88 -6.61
C LEU A 61 -6.40 -12.47 -6.10
N ALA A 62 -6.54 -11.26 -5.56
CA ALA A 62 -7.83 -10.70 -5.14
C ALA A 62 -8.81 -10.63 -6.32
N MET A 63 -8.38 -10.08 -7.45
CA MET A 63 -9.23 -9.97 -8.66
C MET A 63 -9.65 -11.34 -9.20
N MET A 64 -8.75 -12.33 -9.21
CA MET A 64 -9.06 -13.69 -9.64
C MET A 64 -10.04 -14.40 -8.70
N TYR A 65 -9.95 -14.15 -7.40
CA TYR A 65 -10.88 -14.75 -6.44
C TYR A 65 -12.28 -14.13 -6.52
N THR A 66 -12.40 -12.82 -6.74
CA THR A 66 -13.71 -12.16 -6.80
C THR A 66 -14.62 -12.74 -7.89
N SER A 67 -14.09 -12.98 -9.10
CA SER A 67 -14.88 -13.55 -10.20
C SER A 67 -15.15 -15.05 -10.05
N LYS A 68 -14.33 -15.78 -9.27
CA LYS A 68 -14.45 -17.23 -9.08
C LYS A 68 -15.41 -17.63 -7.95
N TYR A 69 -15.68 -16.73 -7.01
CA TYR A 69 -16.57 -16.96 -5.87
C TYR A 69 -18.04 -16.60 -6.13
N VAL A 70 -18.33 -16.06 -7.31
CA VAL A 70 -19.69 -15.73 -7.75
C VAL A 70 -20.13 -16.70 -8.83
N GLU A 71 -21.44 -16.87 -9.00
CA GLU A 71 -22.01 -17.67 -10.07
C GLU A 71 -21.55 -17.15 -11.45
N PRO A 72 -21.26 -18.03 -12.44
CA PRO A 72 -20.62 -17.63 -13.70
C PRO A 72 -21.36 -16.52 -14.47
N ARG A 73 -22.68 -16.45 -14.31
CA ARG A 73 -23.53 -15.39 -14.89
C ARG A 73 -23.15 -13.98 -14.41
N TYR A 74 -22.67 -13.85 -13.18
CA TYR A 74 -22.33 -12.55 -12.57
C TYR A 74 -20.82 -12.30 -12.49
N ALA A 75 -19.98 -13.24 -12.97
CA ALA A 75 -18.52 -13.14 -12.89
C ALA A 75 -17.96 -11.86 -13.54
N VAL A 76 -18.53 -11.45 -14.69
CA VAL A 76 -18.14 -10.22 -15.40
C VAL A 76 -18.48 -8.99 -14.56
N THR A 77 -19.70 -8.92 -14.04
CA THR A 77 -20.16 -7.79 -13.21
C THR A 77 -19.35 -7.68 -11.92
N ALA A 78 -19.06 -8.81 -11.25
CA ALA A 78 -18.22 -8.84 -10.06
C ALA A 78 -16.78 -8.38 -10.36
N GLY A 79 -16.23 -8.76 -11.51
CA GLY A 79 -14.93 -8.26 -11.98
C GLY A 79 -14.91 -6.74 -12.19
N MET A 80 -15.97 -6.18 -12.77
CA MET A 80 -16.11 -4.72 -12.94
C MET A 80 -16.15 -4.00 -11.59
N PHE A 81 -16.90 -4.51 -10.61
CA PHE A 81 -16.93 -3.95 -9.26
C PHE A 81 -15.56 -4.03 -8.57
N ALA A 82 -14.83 -5.15 -8.72
CA ALA A 82 -13.48 -5.29 -8.19
C ALA A 82 -12.52 -4.25 -8.77
N ALA A 83 -12.57 -4.01 -10.08
CA ALA A 83 -11.77 -2.99 -10.74
C ALA A 83 -12.12 -1.57 -10.28
N ALA A 84 -13.41 -1.26 -10.12
CA ALA A 84 -13.85 0.03 -9.60
C ALA A 84 -13.31 0.28 -8.18
N MET A 85 -13.42 -0.70 -7.28
CA MET A 85 -12.90 -0.59 -5.92
C MET A 85 -11.37 -0.44 -5.88
N LEU A 86 -10.65 -1.10 -6.79
CA LEU A 86 -9.20 -0.94 -6.91
C LEU A 86 -8.83 0.51 -7.26
N ILE A 87 -9.52 1.12 -8.24
CA ILE A 87 -9.27 2.51 -8.65
C ILE A 87 -9.62 3.48 -7.51
N THR A 88 -10.74 3.27 -6.82
CA THR A 88 -11.10 4.06 -5.63
C THR A 88 -10.03 3.98 -4.54
N GLY A 89 -9.45 2.79 -4.32
CA GLY A 89 -8.32 2.59 -3.40
C GLY A 89 -7.07 3.38 -3.81
N ILE A 90 -6.73 3.39 -5.10
CA ILE A 90 -5.60 4.17 -5.62
C ILE A 90 -5.84 5.67 -5.40
N PHE A 91 -7.03 6.17 -5.76
CA PHE A 91 -7.38 7.57 -5.63
C PHE A 91 -7.35 8.04 -4.17
N SER A 92 -7.99 7.30 -3.26
CA SER A 92 -7.96 7.59 -1.83
C SER A 92 -6.54 7.52 -1.24
N GLY A 93 -5.72 6.57 -1.70
CA GLY A 93 -4.31 6.46 -1.30
C GLY A 93 -3.46 7.66 -1.75
N ILE A 94 -3.67 8.17 -2.96
CA ILE A 94 -3.00 9.38 -3.45
C ILE A 94 -3.39 10.59 -2.60
N LEU A 95 -4.69 10.76 -2.30
CA LEU A 95 -5.14 11.84 -1.41
C LEU A 95 -4.53 11.72 -0.01
N PHE A 96 -4.49 10.50 0.55
CA PHE A 96 -3.87 10.25 1.85
C PHE A 96 -2.36 10.55 1.84
N SER A 97 -1.68 10.39 0.70
CA SER A 97 -0.24 10.68 0.60
C SER A 97 0.13 12.14 0.89
N MET A 98 -0.82 13.06 0.70
CA MET A 98 -0.65 14.48 1.05
C MET A 98 -0.56 14.73 2.56
N VAL A 99 -0.98 13.77 3.39
CA VAL A 99 -0.91 13.85 4.86
C VAL A 99 0.52 13.59 5.38
N PHE A 100 1.30 12.75 4.69
CA PHE A 100 2.66 12.40 5.13
C PHE A 100 3.60 13.59 5.33
N PRO A 101 3.71 14.59 4.42
CA PRO A 101 4.58 15.74 4.66
C PRO A 101 4.17 16.55 5.90
N ILE A 102 2.86 16.73 6.12
CA ILE A 102 2.32 17.40 7.32
C ILE A 102 2.67 16.62 8.59
N LEU A 103 2.57 15.29 8.52
CA LEU A 103 2.90 14.41 9.64
C LEU A 103 4.40 14.49 10.02
N VAL A 104 5.28 14.53 9.01
CA VAL A 104 6.73 14.63 9.19
C VAL A 104 7.16 16.01 9.73
N GLU A 105 6.39 17.06 9.41
CA GLU A 105 6.61 18.43 9.88
C GLU A 105 6.07 18.69 11.29
N ARG A 106 4.97 18.05 11.70
CA ARG A 106 4.28 18.36 12.97
C ARG A 106 4.54 17.38 14.11
N ILE A 107 5.06 16.18 13.86
CA ILE A 107 5.40 15.24 14.93
C ILE A 107 6.73 15.66 15.58
N THR A 108 6.60 16.50 16.61
CA THR A 108 7.63 16.73 17.63
C THR A 108 7.48 15.66 18.72
N TRP A 109 8.56 14.97 19.06
CA TRP A 109 8.69 14.25 20.33
C TRP A 109 9.27 15.18 21.39
#